data_AF-A0A1N6FK00-F1
#
_entry.id   AF-A0A1N6FK00-F1
#
_cell.length_a   1.000
_cell.length_b   1.000
_cell.length_c   1.000
_cell.angle_alpha   90.00
_cell.angle_beta   90.00
_cell.angle_gamma   90.00
#
_symmetry.space_group_name_H-M   'P 1'
#
loop_
_entity.id
_entity.type
_entity.pdbx_description
1 polymer ?
#
loop_
_entity_poly.entity_id
_entity_poly.type
_entity_poly.pdbx_seq_one_letter_code
_entity_poly.pdbx_strand_id
1 'polypeptide(L)'
;MNRIHTSFPKFSLAIFTLSALLASSCSKDKGDGGAKKEEVVFQDNFDNGATAIWQPGTSGQATKSVTDGHFVLTHSGGAAAIYKTWATTNVFAAAHKKQAIEIMQTHVKGHEYDKAGLLFSVADENYIIAFQVGNKEFRIYQKVNTTNTNLVAWTASPHIKGALNESNKLKVTLADGKLQYYINDNMVATMESGPLSTLDKVGFEVVKGAAAETTYKVDYLKAIRL
;
A
#
# COMPACT_ATOMS: atom_id res chain seq x y z
N MET A 1 -54.03 44.20 32.51
CA MET A 1 -52.76 44.23 33.26
C MET A 1 -52.15 42.83 33.17
N ASN A 2 -51.02 42.49 32.56
CA ASN A 2 -50.06 43.13 31.67
C ASN A 2 -49.69 42.06 30.62
N ARG A 3 -49.82 42.37 29.33
CA ARG A 3 -49.22 41.58 28.24
C ARG A 3 -47.77 42.01 28.12
N ILE A 4 -46.83 41.07 28.29
CA ILE A 4 -45.43 41.30 27.96
C ILE A 4 -45.20 40.73 26.56
N HIS A 5 -45.14 41.64 25.58
CA HIS A 5 -44.67 41.39 24.23
C HIS A 5 -43.13 41.39 24.27
N THR A 6 -42.49 40.26 23.96
CA THR A 6 -41.06 40.22 23.66
C THR A 6 -40.89 40.15 22.15
N SER A 7 -40.46 41.26 21.55
CA SER A 7 -40.07 41.35 20.14
C SER A 7 -38.65 40.83 19.97
N PHE A 8 -38.46 39.82 19.11
CA PHE A 8 -37.15 39.40 18.65
C PHE A 8 -36.61 40.37 17.58
N PRO A 9 -35.37 40.87 17.70
CA PRO A 9 -34.74 41.63 16.64
C PRO A 9 -34.26 40.71 15.50
N LYS A 10 -34.60 41.11 14.27
CA LYS A 10 -34.13 40.51 13.02
C LYS A 10 -32.64 40.79 12.83
N PHE A 11 -31.79 39.80 13.04
CA PHE A 11 -30.38 39.87 12.63
C PHE A 11 -30.27 39.52 11.14
N SER A 12 -30.06 40.56 10.34
CA SER A 12 -29.61 40.46 8.95
C SER A 12 -28.09 40.31 8.98
N LEU A 13 -27.56 39.15 8.59
CA LEU A 13 -26.11 38.95 8.48
C LEU A 13 -25.71 38.79 7.02
N ALA A 14 -24.87 39.73 6.59
CA ALA A 14 -24.44 39.96 5.24
C ALA A 14 -23.48 38.88 4.71
N ILE A 15 -23.59 38.67 3.40
CA ILE A 15 -22.75 37.84 2.54
C ILE A 15 -21.32 38.40 2.54
N PHE A 16 -20.32 37.57 2.85
CA PHE A 16 -18.93 37.81 2.49
C PHE A 16 -18.54 36.82 1.38
N THR A 17 -18.64 37.27 0.13
CA THR A 17 -18.01 36.63 -1.02
C THR A 17 -16.51 36.92 -0.99
N LEU A 18 -15.71 35.90 -0.67
CA LEU A 18 -14.26 35.98 -0.78
C LEU A 18 -13.85 35.68 -2.23
N SER A 19 -13.75 36.73 -3.04
CA SER A 19 -13.14 36.68 -4.37
C SER A 19 -11.61 36.68 -4.22
N ALA A 20 -10.98 35.52 -4.40
CA ALA A 20 -9.53 35.42 -4.56
C ALA A 20 -9.17 35.40 -6.06
N LEU A 21 -8.88 36.58 -6.60
CA LEU A 21 -8.14 36.76 -7.85
C LEU A 21 -6.64 36.78 -7.50
N LEU A 22 -5.89 35.76 -7.88
CA LEU A 22 -4.43 35.85 -7.98
C LEU A 22 -3.92 35.19 -9.27
N ALA A 23 -3.60 36.09 -10.20
CA ALA A 23 -2.55 36.08 -11.21
C ALA A 23 -2.21 34.77 -11.95
N SER A 24 -2.60 34.74 -13.22
CA SER A 24 -1.90 34.01 -14.28
C SER A 24 -0.45 34.53 -14.39
N SER A 25 0.51 33.81 -13.79
CA SER A 25 1.93 34.00 -14.09
C SER A 25 2.26 33.26 -15.38
N CYS A 26 2.22 33.98 -16.51
CA CYS A 26 2.97 33.57 -17.70
C CYS A 26 4.45 33.87 -17.45
N SER A 27 5.21 32.87 -16.98
CA SER A 27 6.65 32.85 -17.17
C SER A 27 6.98 31.84 -18.26
N LYS A 28 7.48 32.35 -19.38
CA LYS A 28 8.20 31.57 -20.40
C LYS A 28 9.52 31.16 -19.74
N ASP A 29 9.62 29.91 -19.30
CA ASP A 29 10.90 29.34 -18.94
C ASP A 29 11.35 28.32 -20.00
N LYS A 30 12.62 28.43 -20.35
CA LYS A 30 13.27 27.70 -21.41
C LYS A 30 13.84 26.41 -20.83
N GLY A 31 13.45 25.29 -21.43
CA GLY A 31 14.24 24.05 -21.42
C GLY A 31 14.54 23.49 -20.04
N ASP A 32 13.53 22.90 -19.41
CA ASP A 32 13.76 21.92 -18.35
C ASP A 32 13.58 20.52 -18.93
N GLY A 33 14.54 19.63 -18.66
CA GLY A 33 14.45 18.23 -19.02
C GLY A 33 13.29 17.62 -18.27
N GLY A 34 12.12 17.58 -18.92
CA GLY A 34 10.83 17.34 -18.28
C GLY A 34 10.89 16.17 -17.31
N ALA A 35 10.67 16.46 -16.02
CA ALA A 35 10.40 15.45 -15.02
C ALA A 35 9.29 14.55 -15.58
N LYS A 36 9.63 13.27 -15.81
CA LYS A 36 8.66 12.32 -16.32
C LYS A 36 7.51 12.26 -15.33
N LYS A 37 6.30 12.53 -15.82
CA LYS A 37 5.08 12.53 -15.03
C LYS A 37 4.77 11.10 -14.63
N GLU A 38 4.70 10.82 -13.33
CA GLU A 38 4.18 9.54 -12.83
C GLU A 38 2.76 9.34 -13.36
N GLU A 39 2.49 8.18 -13.99
CA GLU A 39 1.18 7.82 -14.53
C GLU A 39 0.64 6.61 -13.76
N VAL A 40 -0.49 6.76 -13.07
CA VAL A 40 -1.21 5.63 -12.46
C VAL A 40 -1.93 4.87 -13.56
N VAL A 41 -1.51 3.62 -13.80
CA VAL A 41 -2.05 2.77 -14.89
C VAL A 41 -2.98 1.68 -14.37
N PHE A 42 -2.93 1.41 -13.08
CA PHE A 42 -3.85 0.57 -12.37
C PHE A 42 -4.02 1.10 -10.95
N GLN A 43 -5.26 1.14 -10.47
CA GLN A 43 -5.55 1.46 -9.09
C GLN A 43 -6.74 0.63 -8.62
N ASP A 44 -6.58 -0.01 -7.48
CA ASP A 44 -7.66 -0.67 -6.76
C ASP A 44 -7.78 -0.02 -5.39
N ASN A 45 -8.92 0.59 -5.11
CA ASN A 45 -9.29 1.13 -3.80
C ASN A 45 -10.21 0.18 -3.03
N PHE A 46 -10.54 -0.98 -3.63
CA PHE A 46 -11.41 -1.99 -3.03
C PHE A 46 -12.83 -1.47 -2.70
N ASP A 47 -13.30 -0.43 -3.39
CA ASP A 47 -14.57 0.26 -3.15
C ASP A 47 -15.82 -0.59 -3.53
N ASN A 48 -15.69 -1.53 -4.47
CA ASN A 48 -16.83 -2.18 -5.15
C ASN A 48 -17.02 -3.67 -4.81
N GLY A 49 -16.57 -4.14 -3.64
CA GLY A 49 -16.65 -5.56 -3.29
C GLY A 49 -15.61 -6.41 -4.04
N ALA A 50 -15.91 -7.69 -4.31
CA ALA A 50 -14.97 -8.61 -4.99
C ALA A 50 -14.45 -8.00 -6.29
N THR A 51 -13.16 -7.68 -6.35
CA THR A 51 -12.55 -7.18 -7.58
C THR A 51 -12.14 -8.37 -8.44
N ALA A 52 -12.23 -8.23 -9.76
CA ALA A 52 -11.89 -9.33 -10.68
C ALA A 52 -10.48 -9.91 -10.43
N ILE A 53 -9.58 -9.08 -9.87
CA ILE A 53 -8.19 -9.46 -9.61
C ILE A 53 -7.96 -10.06 -8.22
N TRP A 54 -8.74 -9.67 -7.21
CA TRP A 54 -8.59 -10.14 -5.82
C TRP A 54 -9.72 -11.08 -5.45
N GLN A 55 -9.57 -12.36 -5.79
CA GLN A 55 -10.58 -13.39 -5.55
C GLN A 55 -10.79 -13.64 -4.06
N PRO A 56 -11.90 -13.16 -3.43
CA PRO A 56 -12.16 -13.39 -2.02
C PRO A 56 -12.43 -14.86 -1.73
N GLY A 57 -12.22 -15.29 -0.49
CA GLY A 57 -12.48 -16.66 -0.07
C GLY A 57 -11.65 -17.09 1.13
N THR A 58 -11.82 -18.35 1.51
CA THR A 58 -11.16 -18.96 2.66
C THR A 58 -10.31 -20.15 2.19
N SER A 59 -9.11 -20.25 2.73
CA SER A 59 -8.19 -21.37 2.50
C SER A 59 -7.58 -21.78 3.84
N GLY A 60 -8.03 -22.90 4.40
CA GLY A 60 -7.65 -23.34 5.73
C GLY A 60 -8.05 -22.30 6.78
N GLN A 61 -7.06 -21.75 7.49
CA GLN A 61 -7.25 -20.75 8.55
C GLN A 61 -7.11 -19.30 8.05
N ALA A 62 -6.90 -19.11 6.74
CA ALA A 62 -6.76 -17.78 6.16
C ALA A 62 -8.00 -17.39 5.37
N THR A 63 -8.45 -16.15 5.53
CA THR A 63 -9.54 -15.55 4.78
C THR A 63 -9.06 -14.27 4.11
N LYS A 64 -9.50 -14.07 2.86
CA LYS A 64 -9.33 -12.83 2.10
C LYS A 64 -10.70 -12.30 1.70
N SER A 65 -10.96 -11.03 1.93
CA SER A 65 -12.23 -10.38 1.62
C SER A 65 -12.01 -8.95 1.13
N VAL A 66 -13.02 -8.39 0.47
CA VAL A 66 -13.11 -6.94 0.22
C VAL A 66 -14.28 -6.42 1.03
N THR A 67 -14.01 -5.57 2.01
CA THR A 67 -15.02 -5.03 2.93
C THR A 67 -14.69 -3.58 3.26
N ASP A 68 -15.68 -2.70 3.19
CA ASP A 68 -15.59 -1.28 3.54
C ASP A 68 -14.46 -0.51 2.83
N GLY A 69 -14.19 -0.78 1.55
CA GLY A 69 -13.08 -0.10 0.83
C GLY A 69 -11.69 -0.64 1.20
N HIS A 70 -11.60 -1.86 1.72
CA HIS A 70 -10.32 -2.48 2.06
C HIS A 70 -10.25 -3.92 1.56
N PHE A 71 -9.08 -4.33 1.12
CA PHE A 71 -8.74 -5.74 1.04
C PHE A 71 -8.28 -6.23 2.41
N VAL A 72 -9.01 -7.18 2.98
CA VAL A 72 -8.80 -7.66 4.34
C VAL A 72 -8.24 -9.07 4.30
N LEU A 73 -7.09 -9.26 4.93
CA LEU A 73 -6.42 -10.54 5.12
C LEU A 73 -6.45 -10.92 6.59
N THR A 74 -7.11 -12.02 6.91
CA THR A 74 -7.21 -12.56 8.27
C THR A 74 -6.63 -13.96 8.32
N HIS A 75 -5.91 -14.28 9.38
CA HIS A 75 -5.50 -15.65 9.70
C HIS A 75 -5.88 -16.01 11.14
N SER A 76 -6.76 -17.00 11.33
CA SER A 76 -7.42 -17.35 12.61
C SER A 76 -6.90 -18.61 13.32
N GLY A 77 -5.81 -19.22 12.84
CA GLY A 77 -5.19 -20.38 13.50
C GLY A 77 -4.31 -19.98 14.68
N GLY A 78 -4.22 -20.80 15.74
CA GLY A 78 -3.36 -20.50 16.90
C GLY A 78 -1.85 -20.67 16.67
N ALA A 79 -1.44 -21.46 15.67
CA ALA A 79 -0.03 -21.68 15.34
C ALA A 79 0.56 -20.55 14.49
N ALA A 80 1.89 -20.40 14.50
CA ALA A 80 2.60 -19.51 13.59
C ALA A 80 2.40 -19.97 12.13
N ALA A 81 2.18 -19.02 11.22
CA ALA A 81 1.85 -19.33 9.84
C ALA A 81 2.22 -18.18 8.90
N ILE A 82 2.42 -18.51 7.63
CA ILE A 82 2.56 -17.55 6.53
C ILE A 82 1.43 -17.82 5.55
N TYR A 83 0.68 -16.79 5.22
CA TYR A 83 -0.33 -16.83 4.17
C TYR A 83 0.03 -15.87 3.06
N LYS A 84 -0.15 -16.30 1.81
CA LYS A 84 0.12 -15.51 0.60
C LYS A 84 -1.10 -15.52 -0.30
N THR A 85 -1.37 -14.40 -0.95
CA THR A 85 -2.36 -14.31 -2.02
C THR A 85 -1.81 -13.44 -3.15
N TRP A 86 -2.29 -13.69 -4.36
CA TRP A 86 -1.83 -13.02 -5.57
C TRP A 86 -3.01 -12.38 -6.31
N ALA A 87 -2.74 -11.32 -7.04
CA ALA A 87 -3.65 -10.86 -8.08
C ALA A 87 -3.78 -11.94 -9.17
N THR A 88 -4.99 -12.14 -9.71
CA THR A 88 -5.23 -13.15 -10.77
C THR A 88 -4.70 -12.71 -12.13
N THR A 89 -4.48 -11.41 -12.34
CA THR A 89 -3.90 -10.85 -13.55
C THR A 89 -2.79 -9.87 -13.23
N ASN A 90 -1.94 -9.60 -14.22
CA ASN A 90 -0.88 -8.62 -14.11
C ASN A 90 -1.47 -7.20 -13.96
N VAL A 91 -0.85 -6.37 -13.11
CA VAL A 91 -1.28 -4.97 -12.87
C VAL A 91 -0.66 -3.98 -13.86
N PHE A 92 0.27 -4.44 -14.71
CA PHE A 92 0.75 -3.71 -15.88
C PHE A 92 0.36 -4.46 -17.16
N ALA A 93 -0.18 -3.74 -18.15
CA ALA A 93 -0.58 -4.31 -19.43
C ALA A 93 0.60 -4.62 -20.39
N ALA A 94 1.78 -4.02 -20.16
CA ALA A 94 2.99 -4.23 -20.93
C ALA A 94 4.23 -4.07 -20.04
N ALA A 95 5.35 -4.70 -20.42
CA ALA A 95 6.61 -4.53 -19.73
C ALA A 95 7.12 -3.08 -19.90
N HIS A 96 7.02 -2.29 -18.83
CA HIS A 96 7.55 -0.93 -18.77
C HIS A 96 8.87 -0.97 -17.99
N LYS A 97 9.90 -0.30 -18.51
CA LYS A 97 11.24 -0.34 -17.91
C LYS A 97 11.34 0.38 -16.56
N LYS A 98 10.45 1.35 -16.32
CA LYS A 98 10.37 2.05 -15.05
C LYS A 98 8.95 1.96 -14.50
N GLN A 99 8.83 1.34 -13.35
CA GLN A 99 7.55 0.98 -12.73
C GLN A 99 7.62 1.25 -11.24
N ALA A 100 6.48 1.50 -10.61
CA ALA A 100 6.34 1.42 -9.18
C ALA A 100 5.03 0.74 -8.78
N ILE A 101 5.07 0.04 -7.66
CA ILE A 101 3.88 -0.42 -6.95
C ILE A 101 3.83 0.32 -5.61
N GLU A 102 2.68 0.88 -5.28
CA GLU A 102 2.42 1.55 -4.01
C GLU A 102 1.18 0.94 -3.35
N ILE A 103 1.26 0.68 -2.04
CA ILE A 103 0.15 0.21 -1.22
C ILE A 103 0.09 0.98 0.09
N MET A 104 -1.08 1.05 0.70
CA MET A 104 -1.25 1.45 2.10
C MET A 104 -1.78 0.25 2.87
N GLN A 105 -1.09 -0.15 3.94
CA GLN A 105 -1.50 -1.29 4.77
C GLN A 105 -1.58 -0.92 6.25
N THR A 106 -2.52 -1.56 6.96
CA THR A 106 -2.83 -1.31 8.36
C THR A 106 -2.93 -2.64 9.12
N HIS A 107 -2.18 -2.78 10.21
CA HIS A 107 -2.32 -3.91 11.13
C HIS A 107 -3.45 -3.62 12.11
N VAL A 108 -4.59 -4.32 12.02
CA VAL A 108 -5.80 -3.96 12.79
C VAL A 108 -6.05 -4.87 14.00
N LYS A 109 -5.52 -6.10 13.97
CA LYS A 109 -5.67 -7.08 15.05
C LYS A 109 -4.55 -8.10 15.00
N GLY A 110 -4.09 -8.57 16.15
CA GLY A 110 -3.07 -9.59 16.26
C GLY A 110 -1.99 -9.25 17.27
N HIS A 111 -0.91 -10.02 17.27
CA HIS A 111 0.27 -9.73 18.09
C HIS A 111 1.08 -8.63 17.43
N GLU A 112 1.67 -7.71 18.19
CA GLU A 112 2.52 -6.63 17.65
C GLU A 112 3.65 -7.10 16.71
N TYR A 113 4.07 -8.37 16.81
CA TYR A 113 5.15 -8.94 15.99
C TYR A 113 4.66 -9.63 14.74
N ASP A 114 3.35 -9.72 14.53
CA ASP A 114 2.78 -10.13 13.25
C ASP A 114 3.23 -9.13 12.18
N LYS A 115 3.36 -9.62 10.95
CA LYS A 115 3.93 -8.87 9.82
C LYS A 115 3.00 -8.97 8.63
N ALA A 116 3.07 -7.98 7.74
CA ALA A 116 2.50 -8.09 6.41
C ALA A 116 3.39 -7.40 5.38
N GLY A 117 3.23 -7.78 4.13
CA GLY A 117 4.09 -7.29 3.08
C GLY A 117 3.50 -7.33 1.69
N LEU A 118 4.13 -6.54 0.83
CA LEU A 118 3.93 -6.55 -0.61
C LEU A 118 4.79 -7.66 -1.22
N LEU A 119 4.18 -8.47 -2.08
CA LEU A 119 4.85 -9.49 -2.89
C LEU A 119 4.96 -9.03 -4.34
N PHE A 120 6.06 -9.40 -4.99
CA PHE A 120 6.18 -9.35 -6.45
C PHE A 120 7.00 -10.52 -6.98
N SER A 121 6.76 -10.91 -8.23
CA SER A 121 7.32 -12.12 -8.83
C SER A 121 7.60 -11.97 -10.33
N VAL A 122 8.57 -12.74 -10.82
CA VAL A 122 8.83 -12.94 -12.27
C VAL A 122 8.58 -14.37 -12.76
N ALA A 123 8.35 -15.31 -11.86
CA ALA A 123 8.21 -16.74 -12.18
C ALA A 123 7.23 -17.42 -11.23
N ASP A 124 6.11 -16.76 -10.96
CA ASP A 124 5.08 -17.15 -10.00
C ASP A 124 5.69 -17.54 -8.63
N GLU A 125 5.46 -18.77 -8.18
CA GLU A 125 5.91 -19.23 -6.86
C GLU A 125 7.40 -19.60 -6.80
N ASN A 126 8.07 -19.68 -7.95
CA ASN A 126 9.48 -20.08 -8.04
C ASN A 126 10.44 -18.90 -7.89
N TYR A 127 9.97 -17.66 -8.04
CA TYR A 127 10.76 -16.47 -7.77
C TYR A 127 9.89 -15.39 -7.15
N ILE A 128 9.93 -15.26 -5.83
CA ILE A 128 9.17 -14.25 -5.08
C ILE A 128 10.14 -13.30 -4.41
N ILE A 129 9.89 -12.00 -4.48
CA ILE A 129 10.42 -11.03 -3.53
C ILE A 129 9.29 -10.52 -2.66
N ALA A 130 9.59 -10.41 -1.38
CA ALA A 130 8.66 -9.92 -0.38
C ALA A 130 9.27 -8.75 0.38
N PHE A 131 8.50 -7.67 0.49
CA PHE A 131 8.81 -6.50 1.29
C PHE A 131 7.89 -6.46 2.51
N GLN A 132 8.41 -6.93 3.65
CA GLN A 132 7.67 -7.11 4.89
C GLN A 132 7.87 -5.94 5.84
N VAL A 133 6.80 -5.55 6.53
CA VAL A 133 6.82 -4.59 7.64
C VAL A 133 6.08 -5.16 8.85
N GLY A 134 6.62 -4.86 10.04
CA GLY A 134 6.02 -5.18 11.33
C GLY A 134 6.10 -4.03 12.33
N ASN A 135 6.13 -4.36 13.62
CA ASN A 135 6.42 -3.39 14.67
C ASN A 135 7.84 -2.80 14.53
N LYS A 136 7.93 -1.63 13.89
CA LYS A 136 9.14 -0.80 13.74
C LYS A 136 10.32 -1.45 13.01
N GLU A 137 10.10 -2.57 12.35
CA GLU A 137 11.12 -3.29 11.59
C GLU A 137 10.59 -3.72 10.23
N PHE A 138 11.49 -3.83 9.26
CA PHE A 138 11.20 -4.34 7.93
C PHE A 138 12.20 -5.41 7.52
N ARG A 139 11.82 -6.22 6.54
CA ARG A 139 12.66 -7.25 5.93
C ARG A 139 12.39 -7.29 4.44
N ILE A 140 13.43 -7.57 3.67
CA ILE A 140 13.30 -7.89 2.24
C ILE A 140 13.92 -9.26 2.04
N TYR A 141 13.13 -10.21 1.59
CA TYR A 141 13.63 -11.54 1.29
C TYR A 141 13.21 -11.97 -0.11
N GLN A 142 14.04 -12.81 -0.72
CA GLN A 142 13.69 -13.52 -1.94
C GLN A 142 13.49 -15.00 -1.63
N LYS A 143 12.59 -15.63 -2.38
CA LYS A 143 12.44 -17.09 -2.46
C LYS A 143 12.73 -17.51 -3.89
N VAL A 144 13.75 -18.34 -4.09
CA VAL A 144 14.06 -18.97 -5.37
C VAL A 144 13.85 -20.47 -5.22
N ASN A 145 12.88 -21.02 -5.95
CA ASN A 145 12.37 -22.38 -5.77
C ASN A 145 11.96 -22.65 -4.32
N THR A 146 12.72 -23.45 -3.57
CA THR A 146 12.45 -23.77 -2.16
C THR A 146 13.31 -22.96 -1.18
N THR A 147 14.28 -22.20 -1.67
CA THR A 147 15.28 -21.51 -0.84
C THR A 147 14.86 -20.07 -0.57
N ASN A 148 14.80 -19.70 0.71
CA ASN A 148 14.60 -18.32 1.13
C ASN A 148 15.94 -17.67 1.47
N THR A 149 16.16 -16.44 1.00
CA THR A 149 17.38 -15.66 1.26
C THR A 149 17.00 -14.24 1.69
N ASN A 150 17.59 -13.77 2.78
CA ASN A 150 17.45 -12.37 3.19
C ASN A 150 18.30 -11.49 2.28
N LEU A 151 17.65 -10.56 1.59
CA LEU A 151 18.32 -9.45 0.90
C LEU A 151 18.58 -8.32 1.89
N VAL A 152 17.61 -8.09 2.78
CA VAL A 152 17.73 -7.25 3.98
C VAL A 152 17.13 -8.05 5.13
N ALA A 153 17.93 -8.37 6.15
CA ALA A 153 17.42 -8.98 7.37
C ALA A 153 16.51 -8.02 8.14
N TRP A 154 15.78 -8.51 9.15
CA TRP A 154 14.95 -7.66 10.01
C TRP A 154 15.76 -6.46 10.52
N THR A 155 15.38 -5.27 10.07
CA THR A 155 16.10 -4.02 10.29
C THR A 155 15.13 -2.99 10.85
N ALA A 156 15.51 -2.34 11.95
CA ALA A 156 14.70 -1.29 12.55
C ALA A 156 14.61 -0.07 11.62
N SER A 157 13.45 0.57 11.55
CA SER A 157 13.27 1.82 10.81
C SER A 157 12.38 2.79 11.59
N PRO A 158 12.82 4.05 11.81
CA PRO A 158 12.01 5.06 12.48
C PRO A 158 10.83 5.52 11.61
N HIS A 159 10.81 5.16 10.33
CA HIS A 159 9.77 5.54 9.39
C HIS A 159 8.54 4.63 9.48
N ILE A 160 8.59 3.55 10.26
CA ILE A 160 7.48 2.61 10.45
C ILE A 160 6.64 3.03 11.65
N LYS A 161 5.33 3.12 11.44
CA LYS A 161 4.33 3.22 12.51
C LYS A 161 4.02 1.80 13.01
N GLY A 162 4.22 1.57 14.30
CA GLY A 162 4.22 0.21 14.87
C GLY A 162 2.95 -0.18 15.63
N ALA A 163 2.10 0.79 15.98
CA ALA A 163 0.91 0.50 16.75
C ALA A 163 -0.21 -0.08 15.87
N LEU A 164 -1.13 -0.81 16.50
CA LEU A 164 -2.35 -1.26 15.82
C LEU A 164 -3.14 -0.06 15.31
N ASN A 165 -3.78 -0.24 14.16
CA ASN A 165 -4.57 0.77 13.44
C ASN A 165 -3.76 1.97 12.92
N GLU A 166 -2.42 1.91 12.95
CA GLU A 166 -1.58 2.85 12.22
C GLU A 166 -1.24 2.32 10.82
N SER A 167 -1.47 3.13 9.80
CA SER A 167 -1.21 2.76 8.42
C SER A 167 0.21 3.11 7.98
N ASN A 168 0.84 2.18 7.25
CA ASN A 168 2.13 2.35 6.61
C ASN A 168 1.98 2.25 5.09
N LYS A 169 2.54 3.24 4.40
CA LYS A 169 2.65 3.23 2.94
C LYS A 169 3.92 2.52 2.52
N LEU A 170 3.80 1.50 1.68
CA LEU A 170 4.94 0.83 1.06
C LEU A 170 4.97 1.17 -0.42
N LYS A 171 6.14 1.57 -0.93
CA LYS A 171 6.37 1.75 -2.37
C LYS A 171 7.62 0.98 -2.77
N VAL A 172 7.56 0.29 -3.90
CA VAL A 172 8.72 -0.31 -4.56
C VAL A 172 8.81 0.24 -5.95
N THR A 173 9.97 0.81 -6.32
CA THR A 173 10.26 1.25 -7.68
C THR A 173 11.22 0.26 -8.33
N LEU A 174 11.00 -0.01 -9.61
CA LEU A 174 11.95 -0.66 -10.50
C LEU A 174 12.37 0.38 -11.52
N ALA A 175 13.62 0.81 -11.51
CA ALA A 175 14.15 1.76 -12.48
C ALA A 175 15.66 1.56 -12.64
N ASP A 176 16.13 1.64 -13.89
CA ASP A 176 17.56 1.62 -14.22
C ASP A 176 18.31 0.41 -13.62
N GLY A 177 17.67 -0.76 -13.62
CA GLY A 177 18.22 -2.02 -13.09
C GLY A 177 18.19 -2.14 -11.57
N LYS A 178 17.49 -1.24 -10.88
CA LYS A 178 17.45 -1.20 -9.41
C LYS A 178 16.04 -1.29 -8.88
N LEU A 179 15.91 -1.98 -7.75
CA LEU A 179 14.75 -1.95 -6.88
C LEU A 179 15.01 -0.98 -5.73
N GLN A 180 14.13 -0.01 -5.53
CA GLN A 180 14.21 0.93 -4.40
C GLN A 180 12.93 0.80 -3.57
N TYR A 181 13.11 0.67 -2.26
CA TYR A 181 12.04 0.35 -1.31
C TYR A 181 11.82 1.53 -0.39
N TYR A 182 10.56 1.92 -0.21
CA TYR A 182 10.16 3.06 0.56
C TYR A 182 9.12 2.69 1.60
N ILE A 183 9.24 3.28 2.79
CA ILE A 183 8.24 3.22 3.85
C ILE A 183 7.88 4.65 4.19
N ASN A 184 6.59 5.00 4.11
CA ASN A 184 6.08 6.34 4.41
C ASN A 184 6.94 7.43 3.71
N ASP A 185 7.16 7.25 2.41
CA ASP A 185 7.94 8.14 1.52
C ASP A 185 9.46 8.20 1.77
N ASN A 186 9.99 7.46 2.73
CA ASN A 186 11.41 7.41 3.01
C ASN A 186 12.03 6.16 2.41
N MET A 187 13.10 6.31 1.61
CA MET A 187 13.82 5.17 1.05
C MET A 187 14.54 4.42 2.17
N VAL A 188 14.26 3.13 2.32
CA VAL A 188 14.84 2.27 3.37
C VAL A 188 15.84 1.27 2.83
N ALA A 189 15.78 0.96 1.53
CA ALA A 189 16.72 0.06 0.88
C ALA A 189 16.79 0.30 -0.63
N THR A 190 17.92 -0.06 -1.23
CA THR A 190 18.13 -0.13 -2.68
C THR A 190 18.97 -1.36 -3.00
N MET A 191 18.68 -2.03 -4.10
CA MET A 191 19.44 -3.19 -4.57
C MET A 191 19.32 -3.36 -6.08
N GLU A 192 20.23 -4.10 -6.69
CA GLU A 192 20.11 -4.53 -8.09
C GLU A 192 18.84 -5.40 -8.25
N SER A 193 18.12 -5.22 -9.35
CA SER A 193 16.87 -5.94 -9.61
C SER A 193 17.10 -7.42 -9.95
N GLY A 194 18.33 -7.79 -10.29
CA GLY A 194 18.68 -9.14 -10.71
C GLY A 194 17.83 -9.56 -11.91
N PRO A 195 17.09 -10.70 -11.85
CA PRO A 195 16.24 -11.15 -12.95
C PRO A 195 14.91 -10.37 -13.06
N LEU A 196 14.55 -9.52 -12.10
CA LEU A 196 13.34 -8.71 -12.19
C LEU A 196 13.46 -7.65 -13.26
N SER A 197 12.60 -7.77 -14.28
CA SER A 197 12.43 -6.81 -15.37
C SER A 197 11.07 -6.09 -15.33
N THR A 198 10.17 -6.51 -14.42
CA THR A 198 8.82 -5.97 -14.25
C THR A 198 8.32 -6.15 -12.80
N LEU A 199 7.32 -5.37 -12.41
CA LEU A 199 6.57 -5.43 -11.13
C LEU A 199 5.09 -5.78 -11.36
N ASP A 200 4.77 -6.56 -12.39
CA ASP A 200 3.40 -6.79 -12.85
C ASP A 200 2.64 -7.88 -12.10
N LYS A 201 3.33 -8.92 -11.63
CA LYS A 201 2.77 -9.94 -10.76
C LYS A 201 2.90 -9.48 -9.32
N VAL A 202 1.80 -9.06 -8.71
CA VAL A 202 1.76 -8.55 -7.32
C VAL A 202 0.88 -9.40 -6.42
N GLY A 203 1.19 -9.37 -5.14
CA GLY A 203 0.43 -10.07 -4.11
C GLY A 203 0.67 -9.50 -2.73
N PHE A 204 0.07 -10.14 -1.76
CA PHE A 204 0.19 -9.78 -0.35
C PHE A 204 0.53 -11.02 0.47
N GLU A 205 1.22 -10.78 1.57
CA GLU A 205 1.44 -11.81 2.59
C GLU A 205 1.13 -11.30 3.98
N VAL A 206 0.75 -12.25 4.84
CA VAL A 206 0.62 -12.07 6.27
C VAL A 206 1.45 -13.15 6.95
N VAL A 207 2.29 -12.74 7.91
CA VAL A 207 3.07 -13.62 8.76
C VAL A 207 2.59 -13.45 10.19
N LYS A 208 2.12 -14.54 10.78
CA LYS A 208 1.56 -14.54 12.12
C LYS A 208 2.47 -15.29 13.09
N GLY A 209 2.63 -14.74 14.29
CA GLY A 209 3.13 -15.44 15.47
C GLY A 209 2.09 -16.40 16.06
N ALA A 210 2.19 -16.73 17.35
CA ALA A 210 1.31 -17.69 18.03
C ALA A 210 0.00 -17.08 18.60
N ALA A 211 -0.52 -16.01 17.99
CA ALA A 211 -1.79 -15.41 18.40
C ALA A 211 -3.00 -16.19 17.85
N ALA A 212 -4.17 -16.04 18.47
CA ALA A 212 -5.40 -16.67 17.99
C ALA A 212 -5.83 -16.14 16.61
N GLU A 213 -5.53 -14.88 16.30
CA GLU A 213 -5.88 -14.27 15.03
C GLU A 213 -4.89 -13.14 14.72
N THR A 214 -4.65 -12.89 13.43
CA THR A 214 -4.09 -11.62 12.95
C THR A 214 -4.91 -11.13 11.76
N THR A 215 -5.07 -9.82 11.65
CA THR A 215 -5.78 -9.18 10.53
C THR A 215 -5.02 -7.95 10.07
N TYR A 216 -4.79 -7.89 8.76
CA TYR A 216 -4.26 -6.75 8.05
C TYR A 216 -5.26 -6.26 7.01
N LYS A 217 -5.31 -4.94 6.83
CA LYS A 217 -6.07 -4.29 5.76
C LYS A 217 -5.10 -3.66 4.76
N VAL A 218 -5.45 -3.69 3.49
CA VAL A 218 -4.83 -2.90 2.43
C VAL A 218 -5.88 -1.93 1.91
N ASP A 219 -5.60 -0.64 2.01
CA ASP A 219 -6.55 0.43 1.69
C ASP A 219 -6.56 0.70 0.17
N TYR A 220 -5.40 0.57 -0.47
CA TYR A 220 -5.29 0.64 -1.93
C TYR A 220 -4.06 -0.09 -2.45
N LEU A 221 -4.09 -0.41 -3.75
CA LEU A 221 -2.90 -0.71 -4.55
C LEU A 221 -2.87 0.18 -5.79
N LYS A 222 -1.71 0.76 -6.10
CA LYS A 222 -1.45 1.52 -7.32
C LYS A 222 -0.28 0.91 -8.08
N ALA A 223 -0.44 0.77 -9.39
CA ALA A 223 0.64 0.51 -10.33
C ALA A 223 0.92 1.78 -11.14
N ILE A 224 2.19 2.20 -11.17
CA ILE A 224 2.60 3.52 -11.63
C ILE A 224 3.72 3.35 -12.67
N ARG A 225 3.66 4.07 -13.79
CA ARG A 225 4.78 4.23 -14.73
C ARG A 225 5.59 5.47 -14.36
N LEU A 226 6.93 5.37 -14.44
CA LEU A 226 7.89 6.43 -14.12
C LEU A 226 8.63 6.95 -15.37
#